data_AF-A0A2V8CL17-F1
#
_entry.id   AF-A0A2V8CL17-F1
#
_cell.length_a   1.000
_cell.length_b   1.000
_cell.length_c   1.000
_cell.angle_alpha   90.00
_cell.angle_beta   90.00
_cell.angle_gamma   90.00
#
_symmetry.space_group_name_H-M   'P 1'
#
loop_
_entity.id
_entity.type
_entity.pdbx_description
1 polymer ?
#
loop_
_entity_poly.entity_id
_entity_poly.type
_entity_poly.pdbx_seq_one_letter_code
_entity_poly.pdbx_strand_id
1 'polypeptide(L)'
;MNAVASPLEKDMQRLEAELKQLEAEYIMFFAGRLPKPPWETRSRVEALVKHYDRAYIQNTGDRFRFSTLQSRFATFVDLWDRGLRAREEGRPGPFAQQAKKQIEKQRGAEDRILHVAAFRDPMREVDKLEELYQSLSEARREVGEQQVPFHKFAELVKTQVKKLRDTGSPEVAFRVAVKDGKVNLTARALKGVKD
;
A
#
# COMPACT_ATOMS: atom_id res chain seq x y z
N MET A 1 -37.49 6.56 -17.89
CA MET A 1 -36.87 7.41 -18.91
C MET A 1 -35.44 7.68 -18.46
N ASN A 2 -34.44 7.09 -19.11
CA ASN A 2 -33.03 7.35 -18.78
C ASN A 2 -32.68 8.76 -19.27
N ALA A 3 -32.36 9.67 -18.35
CA ALA A 3 -31.84 10.98 -18.70
C ALA A 3 -30.50 10.78 -19.44
N VAL A 4 -30.47 11.12 -20.72
CA VAL A 4 -29.23 11.12 -21.50
C VAL A 4 -28.38 12.26 -20.94
N ALA A 5 -27.26 11.93 -20.30
CA ALA A 5 -26.30 12.90 -19.80
C ALA A 5 -26.01 13.97 -20.87
N SER A 6 -26.25 15.23 -20.51
CA SER A 6 -25.96 16.38 -21.37
C SER A 6 -24.49 16.35 -21.83
N PRO A 7 -24.14 16.87 -23.02
CA PRO A 7 -22.76 16.90 -23.51
C PRO A 7 -21.78 17.46 -22.46
N LEU A 8 -22.18 18.52 -21.76
CA LEU A 8 -21.40 19.12 -20.67
C LEU A 8 -21.20 18.20 -19.46
N GLU A 9 -22.19 17.36 -19.13
CA GLU A 9 -22.07 16.40 -18.03
C GLU A 9 -21.03 15.32 -18.34
N LYS A 10 -21.03 14.81 -19.58
CA LYS A 10 -20.03 13.84 -20.07
C LYS A 10 -18.63 14.45 -20.06
N ASP A 11 -18.54 15.73 -20.46
CA ASP A 11 -17.31 16.51 -20.45
C ASP A 11 -16.76 16.71 -19.02
N MET A 12 -17.62 17.00 -18.04
CA MET A 12 -17.24 17.08 -16.63
C MET A 12 -16.78 15.72 -16.07
N GLN A 13 -17.46 14.64 -16.43
CA GLN A 13 -17.04 13.27 -16.08
C GLN A 13 -15.65 12.94 -16.65
N ARG A 14 -15.39 13.34 -17.90
CA ARG A 14 -14.09 13.18 -18.55
C ARG A 14 -12.99 13.96 -17.84
N LEU A 15 -13.23 15.23 -17.51
CA LEU A 15 -12.27 16.04 -16.76
C LEU A 15 -11.95 15.43 -15.39
N GLU A 16 -12.97 14.92 -14.68
CA GLU A 16 -12.78 14.26 -13.39
C GLU A 16 -11.94 12.97 -13.52
N ALA A 17 -12.18 12.17 -14.57
CA ALA A 17 -11.44 10.95 -14.83
C ALA A 17 -9.96 11.23 -15.17
N GLU A 18 -9.69 12.19 -16.06
CA GLU A 18 -8.30 12.59 -16.39
C GLU A 18 -7.59 13.19 -15.17
N LEU A 19 -8.28 13.96 -14.32
CA LEU A 19 -7.71 14.49 -13.09
C LEU A 19 -7.33 13.38 -12.08
N LYS A 20 -8.19 12.37 -11.92
CA LYS A 20 -7.90 11.19 -11.08
C LYS A 20 -6.72 10.39 -11.62
N GLN A 21 -6.66 10.22 -12.94
CA GLN A 21 -5.52 9.56 -13.59
C GLN A 21 -4.22 10.33 -13.33
N LEU A 22 -4.22 11.66 -13.54
CA LEU A 22 -3.07 12.51 -13.30
C LEU A 22 -2.57 12.43 -11.84
N GLU A 23 -3.50 12.42 -10.88
CA GLU A 23 -3.18 12.24 -9.47
C GLU A 23 -2.49 10.90 -9.20
N ALA A 24 -3.02 9.80 -9.75
CA ALA A 24 -2.43 8.48 -9.60
C ALA A 24 -1.02 8.40 -10.22
N GLU A 25 -0.82 8.98 -11.41
CA GLU A 25 0.48 9.01 -12.08
C GLU A 25 1.51 9.80 -11.28
N TYR A 26 1.15 10.96 -10.70
CA TYR A 26 2.06 11.70 -9.83
C TYR A 26 2.37 10.94 -8.54
N ILE A 27 1.39 10.25 -7.93
CA ILE A 27 1.63 9.37 -6.78
C ILE A 27 2.66 8.28 -7.14
N MET A 28 2.50 7.63 -8.29
CA MET A 28 3.45 6.62 -8.77
C MET A 28 4.83 7.20 -9.05
N PHE A 29 4.91 8.38 -9.65
CA PHE A 29 6.17 9.09 -9.87
C PHE A 29 6.89 9.41 -8.55
N PHE A 30 6.21 10.00 -7.57
CA PHE A 30 6.82 10.30 -6.27
C PHE A 30 7.15 9.04 -5.46
N ALA A 31 6.43 7.94 -5.66
CA ALA A 31 6.78 6.63 -5.14
C ALA A 31 7.95 5.95 -5.87
N GLY A 32 8.48 6.55 -6.95
CA GLY A 32 9.59 6.02 -7.74
C GLY A 32 9.20 4.90 -8.71
N ARG A 33 7.90 4.69 -8.94
CA ARG A 33 7.38 3.68 -9.89
C ARG A 33 7.36 4.18 -11.33
N LEU A 34 7.33 5.49 -11.54
CA LEU A 34 7.51 6.11 -12.85
C LEU A 34 8.83 6.88 -12.89
N PRO A 35 9.63 6.77 -13.97
CA PRO A 35 10.92 7.43 -14.08
C PRO A 35 10.81 8.94 -14.35
N LYS A 36 9.73 9.37 -15.00
CA LYS A 36 9.48 10.76 -15.39
C LYS A 36 8.12 11.25 -14.89
N PRO A 37 7.97 12.55 -14.60
CA PRO A 37 6.67 13.12 -14.27
C PRO A 37 5.66 12.98 -15.44
N PRO A 38 4.35 12.89 -15.16
CA PRO A 38 3.30 12.74 -16.17
C PRO A 38 2.97 14.06 -16.88
N TRP A 39 3.95 14.64 -17.57
CA TRP A 39 3.80 15.93 -18.26
C TRP A 39 2.70 15.93 -19.31
N GLU A 40 2.58 14.84 -20.07
CA GLU A 40 1.57 14.71 -21.14
C GLU A 40 0.15 14.73 -20.56
N THR A 41 -0.12 13.93 -19.53
CA THR A 41 -1.43 13.94 -18.85
C THR A 41 -1.70 15.29 -18.18
N ARG A 42 -0.68 15.93 -17.58
CA ARG A 42 -0.82 17.28 -17.00
C ARG A 42 -1.26 18.29 -18.05
N SER A 43 -0.61 18.31 -19.20
CA SER A 43 -0.96 19.22 -20.30
C SER A 43 -2.36 18.95 -20.85
N ARG A 44 -2.80 17.69 -20.94
CA ARG A 44 -4.19 17.37 -21.34
C ARG A 44 -5.22 17.89 -20.35
N VAL A 45 -5.02 17.65 -19.04
CA VAL A 45 -5.94 18.15 -18.00
C VAL A 45 -5.97 19.67 -17.99
N GLU A 46 -4.82 20.33 -18.11
CA GLU A 46 -4.73 21.79 -18.19
C GLU A 46 -5.49 22.35 -19.40
N ALA A 47 -5.36 21.72 -20.57
CA ALA A 47 -6.10 22.11 -21.76
C ALA A 47 -7.62 21.95 -21.58
N LEU A 48 -8.08 20.87 -20.94
CA LEU A 48 -9.49 20.67 -20.61
C LEU A 48 -10.00 21.75 -19.65
N VAL A 49 -9.26 22.03 -18.56
CA VAL A 49 -9.64 23.09 -17.61
C VAL A 49 -9.73 24.44 -18.31
N LYS A 50 -8.74 24.82 -19.13
CA LYS A 50 -8.76 26.07 -19.90
C LYS A 50 -9.90 26.15 -20.92
N HIS A 51 -10.27 25.03 -21.53
CA HIS A 51 -11.39 24.98 -22.47
C HIS A 51 -12.71 25.30 -21.78
N TYR A 52 -12.99 24.67 -20.62
CA TYR A 52 -14.24 24.87 -19.90
C TYR A 52 -14.30 26.17 -19.10
N ASP A 53 -13.16 26.71 -18.67
CA ASP A 53 -13.09 28.04 -18.04
C ASP A 53 -13.60 29.15 -18.99
N ARG A 54 -13.38 28.97 -20.30
CA ARG A 54 -13.85 29.89 -21.35
C ARG A 54 -15.25 29.55 -21.87
N ALA A 55 -15.81 28.40 -21.50
CA ALA A 55 -17.11 27.96 -21.98
C ALA A 55 -18.24 28.63 -21.18
N TYR A 56 -19.33 29.01 -21.87
CA TYR A 56 -20.52 29.52 -21.19
C TYR A 56 -21.30 28.36 -20.55
N ILE A 57 -21.14 28.17 -19.24
CA ILE A 57 -21.85 27.15 -18.47
C ILE A 57 -23.20 27.72 -18.03
N GLN A 58 -24.29 27.29 -18.68
CA GLN A 58 -25.65 27.74 -18.34
C GLN A 58 -26.17 27.17 -17.02
N ASN A 59 -25.79 25.92 -16.70
CA ASN A 59 -26.29 25.21 -15.54
C ASN A 59 -25.44 25.51 -14.29
N THR A 60 -26.08 26.04 -13.24
CA THR A 60 -25.43 26.35 -11.96
C THR A 60 -24.76 25.12 -11.31
N GLY A 61 -25.36 23.94 -11.44
CA GLY A 61 -24.80 22.69 -10.89
C GLY A 61 -23.49 22.30 -11.58
N ASP A 62 -23.46 22.35 -12.91
CA ASP A 62 -22.26 22.06 -13.69
C ASP A 62 -21.17 23.10 -13.45
N ARG A 63 -21.54 24.36 -13.26
CA ARG A 63 -20.61 25.44 -12.92
C ARG A 63 -19.95 25.21 -11.56
N PHE A 64 -20.72 24.80 -10.56
CA PHE A 64 -20.20 24.47 -9.24
C PHE A 64 -19.25 23.25 -9.30
N ARG A 65 -19.64 22.20 -10.05
CA ARG A 65 -18.81 21.02 -10.25
C ARG A 65 -17.50 21.37 -10.95
N PHE A 66 -17.55 22.17 -12.02
CA PHE A 66 -16.36 22.65 -12.71
C PHE A 66 -15.45 23.46 -11.79
N SER A 67 -16.01 24.44 -11.06
CA SER A 67 -15.26 25.27 -10.11
C SER A 67 -14.57 24.43 -9.02
N THR A 68 -15.23 23.37 -8.55
CA THR A 68 -14.64 22.40 -7.61
C THR A 68 -13.47 21.65 -8.24
N LEU A 69 -13.63 21.15 -9.47
CA LEU A 69 -12.56 20.44 -10.19
C LEU A 69 -11.37 21.35 -10.51
N GLN A 70 -11.62 22.59 -10.93
CA GLN A 70 -10.61 23.60 -11.18
C GLN A 70 -9.81 23.93 -9.91
N SER A 71 -10.48 24.14 -8.78
CA SER A 71 -9.82 24.41 -7.49
C SER A 71 -8.97 23.24 -7.02
N ARG A 72 -9.47 22.00 -7.19
CA ARG A 72 -8.72 20.77 -6.90
C ARG A 72 -7.48 20.65 -7.78
N PHE A 73 -7.62 20.89 -9.09
CA PHE A 73 -6.50 20.86 -10.03
C PHE A 73 -5.42 21.89 -9.66
N ALA A 74 -5.81 23.13 -9.36
CA ALA A 74 -4.86 24.17 -8.94
C ALA A 74 -4.10 23.78 -7.66
N THR A 75 -4.81 23.21 -6.68
CA THR A 75 -4.20 22.72 -5.43
C THR A 75 -3.19 21.59 -5.69
N PHE A 76 -3.54 20.65 -6.58
CA PHE A 76 -2.64 19.56 -6.95
C PHE A 76 -1.42 20.02 -7.73
N VAL A 77 -1.58 20.97 -8.64
CA VAL A 77 -0.45 21.58 -9.37
C VAL A 77 0.56 22.19 -8.39
N ASP A 78 0.11 23.01 -7.44
CA ASP A 78 1.00 23.56 -6.40
C ASP A 78 1.69 22.46 -5.58
N LEU A 79 0.94 21.43 -5.19
CA LEU A 79 1.47 20.30 -4.43
C LEU A 79 2.56 19.53 -5.20
N TRP A 80 2.31 19.24 -6.48
CA TRP A 80 3.26 18.53 -7.34
C TRP A 80 4.49 19.38 -7.65
N ASP A 81 4.33 20.68 -7.90
CA ASP A 81 5.44 21.60 -8.15
C ASP A 81 6.34 21.75 -6.91
N ARG A 82 5.75 21.84 -5.71
CA ARG A 82 6.50 21.76 -4.45
C ARG A 82 7.21 20.42 -4.27
N GLY A 83 6.56 19.32 -4.65
CA GLY A 83 7.13 17.98 -4.63
C GLY A 83 8.33 17.83 -5.57
N LEU A 84 8.23 18.35 -6.79
CA LEU A 84 9.28 18.34 -7.80
C LEU A 84 10.48 19.15 -7.32
N ARG A 85 10.26 20.38 -6.86
CA ARG A 85 11.33 21.23 -6.30
C ARG A 85 12.04 20.58 -5.13
N ALA A 86 11.28 20.00 -4.18
CA ALA A 86 11.86 19.30 -3.05
C ALA A 86 12.74 18.12 -3.48
N ARG A 87 12.33 17.38 -4.51
CA ARG A 87 13.10 16.28 -5.10
C ARG A 87 14.39 16.76 -5.77
N GLU A 88 14.34 17.86 -6.52
CA GLU A 88 15.51 18.48 -7.17
C GLU A 88 16.54 18.98 -6.14
N GLU A 89 16.06 19.55 -5.03
CA GLU A 89 16.89 20.03 -3.93
C GLU A 89 17.34 18.91 -2.95
N GLY A 90 16.92 17.67 -3.18
CA GLY A 90 17.26 16.52 -2.33
C GLY A 90 16.63 16.55 -0.93
N ARG A 91 15.62 17.40 -0.69
CA ARG A 91 14.93 17.51 0.60
C ARG A 91 13.66 16.66 0.66
N PRO A 92 13.21 16.25 1.87
CA PRO A 92 11.93 15.57 2.02
C PRO A 92 10.77 16.44 1.53
N GLY A 93 10.14 16.02 0.43
CA GLY A 93 8.95 16.68 -0.12
C GLY A 93 7.64 16.23 0.55
N PRO A 94 6.50 16.87 0.22
CA PRO A 94 5.19 16.55 0.77
C PRO A 94 4.76 15.07 0.58
N PHE A 95 5.31 14.37 -0.42
CA PHE A 95 5.01 12.97 -0.72
C PHE A 95 5.91 11.95 0.01
N ALA A 96 6.93 12.40 0.77
CA ALA A 96 7.92 11.50 1.37
C ALA A 96 7.30 10.45 2.33
N GLN A 97 6.30 10.84 3.11
CA GLN A 97 5.61 9.93 4.02
C GLN A 97 4.70 8.94 3.28
N GLN A 98 4.07 9.38 2.19
CA GLN A 98 3.15 8.56 1.41
C GLN A 98 3.92 7.51 0.59
N ALA A 99 5.06 7.88 0.03
CA ALA A 99 6.00 6.96 -0.62
C ALA A 99 6.47 5.85 0.34
N LYS A 100 6.85 6.20 1.58
CA LYS A 100 7.23 5.21 2.61
C LYS A 100 6.09 4.23 2.90
N LYS A 101 4.87 4.73 3.15
CA LYS A 101 3.69 3.87 3.42
C LYS A 101 3.36 2.92 2.26
N GLN A 102 3.51 3.37 1.02
CA GLN A 102 3.25 2.52 -0.15
C GLN A 102 4.32 1.43 -0.34
N ILE A 103 5.60 1.77 -0.13
CA ILE A 103 6.70 0.79 -0.13
C ILE A 103 6.47 -0.27 0.96
N GLU A 104 6.06 0.13 2.16
CA GLU A 104 5.73 -0.79 3.25
C GLU A 104 4.53 -1.68 2.92
N LYS A 105 3.46 -1.12 2.32
CA LYS A 105 2.27 -1.88 1.92
C LYS A 105 2.57 -2.91 0.82
N GLN A 106 3.45 -2.57 -0.13
CA GLN A 106 3.86 -3.48 -1.21
C GLN A 106 4.80 -4.57 -0.72
N ARG A 107 5.75 -4.26 0.18
CA ARG A 107 6.52 -5.31 0.88
C ARG A 107 5.63 -6.29 1.63
N GLY A 108 4.50 -5.81 2.18
CA GLY A 108 3.48 -6.65 2.79
C GLY A 108 2.66 -7.48 1.80
N ALA A 109 2.55 -7.06 0.53
CA ALA A 109 1.80 -7.74 -0.52
C ALA A 109 2.63 -8.76 -1.32
N GLU A 110 3.95 -8.54 -1.44
CA GLU A 110 4.89 -9.50 -2.03
C GLU A 110 5.19 -10.69 -1.09
N ASP A 111 5.04 -10.50 0.22
CA ASP A 111 5.13 -11.59 1.19
C ASP A 111 3.81 -12.38 1.22
N ARG A 112 3.69 -13.46 0.43
CA ARG A 112 2.53 -14.37 0.54
C ARG A 112 2.53 -15.01 1.93
N ILE A 113 1.65 -14.53 2.80
CA ILE A 113 1.45 -15.09 4.15
C ILE A 113 0.76 -16.43 4.00
N LEU A 114 1.36 -17.47 4.53
CA LEU A 114 0.79 -18.83 4.49
C LEU A 114 0.10 -19.17 5.80
N HIS A 115 0.70 -18.83 6.94
CA HIS A 115 0.11 -19.09 8.24
C HIS A 115 0.69 -18.16 9.32
N VAL A 116 -0.14 -17.84 10.32
CA VAL A 116 0.25 -17.04 11.49
C VAL A 116 -0.30 -17.72 12.74
N ALA A 117 0.57 -18.02 13.70
CA ALA A 117 0.20 -18.61 14.99
C ALA A 117 0.85 -17.81 16.13
N ALA A 118 0.09 -17.57 17.20
CA ALA A 118 0.59 -16.88 18.39
C ALA A 118 0.64 -17.84 19.57
N PHE A 119 1.76 -17.80 20.31
CA PHE A 119 2.05 -18.69 21.43
C PHE A 119 2.33 -17.90 22.71
N ARG A 120 1.76 -18.38 23.80
CA ARG A 120 2.18 -18.07 25.17
C ARG A 120 3.08 -19.18 25.70
N ASP A 121 2.74 -20.42 25.39
CA ASP A 121 3.52 -21.62 25.69
C ASP A 121 3.32 -22.68 24.59
N PRO A 122 4.28 -22.81 23.65
CA PRO A 122 4.20 -23.78 22.55
C PRO A 122 4.01 -25.23 22.99
N MET A 123 4.47 -25.59 24.20
CA MET A 123 4.36 -26.96 24.71
C MET A 123 2.95 -27.29 25.19
N ARG A 124 2.13 -26.27 25.48
CA ARG A 124 0.72 -26.42 25.86
C ARG A 124 -0.23 -26.15 24.69
N GLU A 125 0.32 -25.64 23.59
CA GLU A 125 -0.40 -25.23 22.38
C GLU A 125 0.09 -26.06 21.17
N VAL A 126 0.17 -27.39 21.36
CA VAL A 126 0.79 -28.32 20.40
C VAL A 126 0.06 -28.31 19.06
N ASP A 127 -1.27 -28.24 19.05
CA ASP A 127 -2.06 -28.20 17.80
C ASP A 127 -1.64 -27.00 16.91
N LYS A 128 -1.50 -25.81 17.50
CA LYS A 128 -1.02 -24.60 16.78
C LYS A 128 0.42 -24.76 16.30
N LEU A 129 1.25 -25.47 17.05
CA LEU A 129 2.65 -25.73 16.71
C LEU A 129 2.74 -26.68 15.51
N GLU A 130 1.90 -27.70 15.46
CA GLU A 130 1.79 -28.64 14.35
C GLU A 130 1.25 -27.95 13.09
N GLU A 131 0.20 -27.14 13.19
CA GLU A 131 -0.33 -26.37 12.05
C GLU A 131 0.72 -25.41 11.46
N LEU A 132 1.44 -24.69 12.32
CA LEU A 132 2.52 -23.79 11.89
C LEU A 132 3.65 -24.56 11.20
N TYR A 133 4.00 -25.75 11.73
CA TYR A 133 5.02 -26.62 11.14
C TYR A 133 4.58 -27.17 9.78
N GLN A 134 3.32 -27.60 9.66
CA GLN A 134 2.76 -28.10 8.41
C GLN A 134 2.83 -27.03 7.34
N SER A 135 2.38 -25.80 7.64
CA SER A 135 2.47 -24.67 6.73
C SER A 135 3.91 -24.38 6.29
N LEU A 136 4.87 -24.40 7.22
CA LEU A 136 6.29 -24.22 6.90
C LEU A 136 6.84 -25.32 5.98
N SER A 137 6.48 -26.58 6.26
CA SER A 137 6.97 -27.76 5.54
C SER A 137 6.42 -27.82 4.13
N GLU A 138 5.12 -27.57 3.96
CA GLU A 138 4.46 -27.45 2.66
C GLU A 138 5.09 -26.34 1.83
N ALA A 139 5.25 -25.15 2.41
CA ALA A 139 5.90 -24.02 1.73
C ALA A 139 7.31 -24.37 1.25
N ARG A 140 8.12 -25.01 2.12
CA ARG A 140 9.50 -25.41 1.79
C ARG A 140 9.52 -26.43 0.66
N ARG A 141 8.56 -27.35 0.64
CA ARG A 141 8.43 -28.36 -0.41
C ARG A 141 8.06 -27.73 -1.75
N GLU A 142 7.15 -26.77 -1.76
CA GLU A 142 6.72 -26.05 -2.98
C GLU A 142 7.86 -25.27 -3.63
N VAL A 143 8.76 -24.67 -2.84
CA VAL A 143 9.90 -23.90 -3.36
C VAL A 143 11.18 -24.73 -3.56
N GLY A 144 11.13 -26.05 -3.28
CA GLY A 144 12.29 -26.94 -3.40
C GLY A 144 13.36 -26.78 -2.30
N GLU A 145 13.02 -26.18 -1.16
CA GLU A 145 13.90 -26.06 0.01
C GLU A 145 13.94 -27.35 0.85
N GLN A 146 15.06 -27.58 1.55
CA GLN A 146 15.18 -28.69 2.48
C GLN A 146 14.16 -28.59 3.63
N GLN A 147 13.55 -29.72 3.95
CA GLN A 147 12.60 -29.88 5.05
C GLN A 147 13.33 -29.83 6.40
N VAL A 148 12.69 -29.24 7.40
CA VAL A 148 13.21 -29.19 8.78
C VAL A 148 12.48 -30.25 9.60
N PRO A 149 13.15 -31.11 10.37
CA PRO A 149 12.46 -32.04 11.25
C PRO A 149 11.67 -31.34 12.37
N PHE A 150 10.47 -31.84 12.69
CA PHE A 150 9.57 -31.25 13.69
C PHE A 150 10.25 -30.95 15.04
N HIS A 151 11.06 -31.87 15.58
CA HIS A 151 11.72 -31.67 16.87
C HIS A 151 12.67 -30.46 16.89
N LYS A 152 13.39 -30.19 15.79
CA LYS A 152 14.27 -29.01 15.67
C LYS A 152 13.45 -27.73 15.58
N PHE A 153 12.33 -27.79 14.86
CA PHE A 153 11.40 -26.68 14.74
C PHE A 153 10.75 -26.35 16.10
N ALA A 154 10.27 -27.34 16.83
CA ALA A 154 9.67 -27.18 18.14
C ALA A 154 10.63 -26.53 19.15
N GLU A 155 11.89 -26.97 19.21
CA GLU A 155 12.90 -26.36 20.08
C GLU A 155 13.25 -24.92 19.67
N LEU A 156 13.24 -24.61 18.37
CA LEU A 156 13.42 -23.24 17.87
C LEU A 156 12.28 -22.33 18.32
N VAL A 157 11.03 -22.75 18.12
CA VAL A 157 9.84 -21.97 18.52
C VAL A 157 9.83 -21.75 20.03
N LYS A 158 10.03 -22.82 20.81
CA LYS A 158 10.12 -22.77 22.28
C LYS A 158 11.19 -21.79 22.77
N THR A 159 12.40 -21.86 22.21
CA THR A 159 13.51 -20.98 22.55
C THR A 159 13.19 -19.51 22.24
N GLN A 160 12.62 -19.27 21.06
CA GLN A 160 12.27 -17.94 20.59
C GLN A 160 11.10 -17.32 21.38
N VAL A 161 10.11 -18.13 21.77
CA VAL A 161 9.04 -17.70 22.68
C VAL A 161 9.61 -17.32 24.04
N LYS A 162 10.43 -18.18 24.65
CA LYS A 162 11.05 -17.89 25.95
C LYS A 162 11.83 -16.57 25.90
N LYS A 163 12.72 -16.42 24.91
CA LYS A 163 13.54 -15.21 24.74
C LYS A 163 12.72 -13.94 24.60
N LEU A 164 11.64 -13.95 23.82
CA LEU A 164 10.80 -12.77 23.61
C LEU A 164 9.86 -12.51 24.80
N ARG A 165 9.44 -13.54 25.52
CA ARG A 165 8.66 -13.37 26.76
C ARG A 165 9.49 -12.77 27.89
N ASP A 166 10.77 -13.13 27.99
CA ASP A 166 11.71 -12.53 28.95
C ASP A 166 11.88 -11.01 28.75
N THR A 167 11.57 -10.49 27.56
CA THR A 167 11.54 -9.03 27.28
C THR A 167 10.24 -8.33 27.71
N GLY A 168 9.33 -9.04 28.38
CA GLY A 168 8.06 -8.50 28.89
C GLY A 168 6.87 -8.64 27.93
N SER A 169 6.99 -9.46 26.89
CA SER A 169 5.90 -9.71 25.94
C SER A 169 5.08 -10.92 26.37
N PRO A 170 3.76 -10.82 26.61
CA PRO A 170 2.97 -11.95 27.10
C PRO A 170 2.79 -13.04 26.05
N GLU A 171 2.87 -12.68 24.77
CA GLU A 171 2.57 -13.56 23.64
C GLU A 171 3.49 -13.26 22.45
N VAL A 172 3.81 -14.29 21.68
CA VAL A 172 4.74 -14.20 20.54
C VAL A 172 4.07 -14.79 19.30
N ALA A 173 3.92 -13.98 18.26
CA ALA A 173 3.38 -14.40 16.98
C ALA A 173 4.50 -14.88 16.05
N PHE A 174 4.28 -16.02 15.42
CA PHE A 174 5.08 -16.55 14.33
C PHE A 174 4.33 -16.43 13.02
N ARG A 175 5.04 -16.09 11.96
CA ARG A 175 4.50 -15.98 10.59
C ARG A 175 5.36 -16.78 9.63
N VAL A 176 4.72 -17.67 8.89
CA VAL A 176 5.28 -18.33 7.70
C VAL A 176 4.87 -17.52 6.48
N ALA A 177 5.83 -17.12 5.67
CA ALA A 177 5.59 -16.40 4.42
C ALA A 177 6.58 -16.82 3.33
N VAL A 178 6.15 -16.76 2.07
CA VAL A 178 7.06 -16.87 0.92
C VAL A 178 7.40 -15.45 0.45
N LYS A 179 8.70 -15.16 0.35
CA LYS A 179 9.24 -13.88 -0.10
C LYS A 179 10.40 -14.14 -1.04
N ASP A 180 10.39 -13.52 -2.22
CA ASP A 180 11.45 -13.69 -3.24
C ASP A 180 11.73 -15.17 -3.57
N GLY A 181 10.68 -16.00 -3.60
CA GLY A 181 10.78 -17.45 -3.83
C GLY A 181 11.37 -18.26 -2.67
N LYS A 182 11.59 -17.65 -1.50
CA LYS A 182 12.15 -18.30 -0.31
C LYS A 182 11.17 -18.32 0.85
N VAL A 183 11.18 -19.40 1.62
CA VAL A 183 10.31 -19.54 2.79
C VAL A 183 10.94 -18.88 3.99
N ASN A 184 10.22 -17.92 4.56
CA ASN A 184 10.61 -17.17 5.74
C ASN A 184 9.71 -17.50 6.92
N LEU A 185 10.32 -17.81 8.06
CA LEU A 185 9.67 -17.89 9.36
C LEU A 185 10.12 -16.69 10.19
N THR A 186 9.18 -15.85 10.61
CA THR A 186 9.47 -14.66 11.41
C THR A 186 8.72 -14.71 12.73
N ALA A 187 9.33 -14.19 13.80
CA ALA A 187 8.74 -14.10 15.12
C ALA A 187 8.62 -12.64 15.57
N ARG A 188 7.47 -12.27 16.13
CA ARG A 188 7.20 -10.92 16.63
C ARG A 188 6.55 -10.99 18.01
N ALA A 189 7.12 -10.26 18.95
CA ALA A 189 6.50 -9.99 20.23
C ALA A 189 5.19 -9.20 20.04
N LEU A 190 4.08 -9.71 20.57
CA LEU A 190 2.83 -8.98 20.65
C LEU A 190 2.87 -8.14 21.92
N LYS A 191 2.83 -6.81 21.77
CA LYS A 191 2.59 -5.92 22.93
C LYS A 191 1.16 -6.18 23.37
N GLY A 192 0.99 -6.70 24.58
CA GLY A 192 -0.32 -6.74 25.21
C GLY A 192 -0.89 -5.32 25.22
N VAL A 193 -2.08 -5.15 24.65
CA VAL A 193 -2.92 -4.02 25.01
C VAL A 193 -3.14 -4.18 26.51
N LYS A 194 -2.56 -3.29 27.31
CA LYS A 194 -3.02 -3.11 28.69
C LYS A 194 -4.45 -2.62 28.56
N ASP A 195 -5.39 -3.47 28.97
CA ASP A 195 -6.72 -3.02 29.37
C ASP A 195 -6.58 -2.11 30.60
#